data_AF-A0A946WER5-F1
#
_entry.id   AF-A0A946WER5-F1
#
_cell.length_a   1.000
_cell.length_b   1.000
_cell.length_c   1.000
_cell.angle_alpha   90.00
_cell.angle_beta   90.00
_cell.angle_gamma   90.00
#
_symmetry.space_group_name_H-M   'P 1'
#
loop_
_entity.id
_entity.type
_entity.pdbx_description
1 polymer ?
#
loop_
_entity_poly.entity_id
_entity_poly.type
_entity_poly.pdbx_seq_one_letter_code
_entity_poly.pdbx_strand_id
1 'polypeptide(L)'
;MSWFLDGLAILFVVLLGIVGFKRGFIEELGRLIGLIIAILISVSNSAKLSIKLNEILPSDQWMGLFLSFSLLFTATLIGARVLTKLVHIALLS
;
A
#
# COMPACT_ATOMS: atom_id res chain seq x y z
N MET A 1 16.89 -32.72 4.79
CA MET A 1 16.66 -31.53 3.93
C MET A 1 15.79 -30.44 4.56
N SER A 2 15.04 -30.67 5.66
CA SER A 2 14.30 -29.56 6.31
C SER A 2 15.21 -28.60 7.10
N TRP A 3 16.29 -29.10 7.69
CA TRP A 3 17.16 -28.31 8.59
C TRP A 3 17.80 -27.09 7.93
N PHE A 4 18.08 -27.16 6.62
CA PHE A 4 18.58 -26.01 5.85
C PHE A 4 17.49 -24.95 5.65
N LEU A 5 16.27 -25.38 5.34
CA LEU A 5 15.10 -24.50 5.18
C LEU A 5 14.69 -23.88 6.53
N ASP A 6 14.76 -24.66 7.62
CA ASP A 6 14.47 -24.20 8.97
C ASP A 6 15.51 -23.13 9.40
N GLY A 7 16.80 -23.35 9.12
CA GLY A 7 17.84 -22.36 9.35
C GLY A 7 17.65 -21.08 8.53
N LEU A 8 17.27 -21.20 7.25
CA LEU A 8 16.98 -20.07 6.38
C LEU A 8 15.75 -19.27 6.86
N ALA A 9 14.70 -19.96 7.31
CA ALA A 9 13.50 -19.35 7.86
C ALA A 9 13.81 -18.55 9.13
N ILE A 10 14.61 -19.11 10.04
CA ILE A 10 15.06 -18.40 11.25
C ILE A 10 15.84 -17.13 10.87
N LEU A 11 16.77 -17.22 9.92
CA LEU A 11 17.54 -16.07 9.45
C LEU A 11 16.62 -15.00 8.86
N PHE A 12 15.61 -15.40 8.08
CA PHE A 12 14.64 -14.49 7.48
C PHE A 12 13.78 -13.77 8.53
N VAL A 13 13.30 -14.50 9.55
CA VAL A 13 12.52 -13.93 10.66
C VAL A 13 13.34 -12.93 11.45
N VAL A 14 14.61 -13.25 11.75
CA VAL A 14 15.52 -12.35 12.48
C VAL A 14 15.78 -11.08 11.67
N LEU A 15 16.06 -11.20 10.36
CA LEU A 15 16.26 -10.03 9.49
C LEU A 15 15.02 -9.15 9.40
N LEU A 16 13.84 -9.75 9.21
CA LEU A 16 12.57 -9.02 9.21
C LEU A 16 12.32 -8.32 10.55
N GLY A 17 12.63 -8.98 11.66
CA GLY A 17 12.54 -8.42 13.00
C GLY A 17 13.46 -7.21 13.19
N ILE A 18 14.73 -7.29 12.78
CA ILE A 18 15.69 -6.18 12.88
C ILE A 18 15.25 -4.99 12.02
N VAL A 19 14.80 -5.25 10.79
CA VAL A 19 14.31 -4.20 9.87
C VAL A 19 13.05 -3.52 10.43
N GLY A 20 12.10 -4.31 10.96
CA GLY A 20 10.89 -3.79 11.59
C GLY A 20 11.19 -2.98 12.85
N PHE A 21 12.15 -3.44 13.67
CA PHE A 21 12.57 -2.75 14.89
C PHE A 21 13.23 -1.39 14.57
N LYS A 22 14.06 -1.32 13.52
CA LYS A 22 14.72 -0.08 13.08
C LYS A 22 13.77 0.97 12.51
N ARG A 23 12.69 0.55 11.83
CA ARG A 23 11.70 1.46 11.22
C ARG A 23 10.65 1.96 12.21
N GLY A 24 10.49 1.27 13.34
CA GLY A 24 9.50 1.61 14.34
C GLY A 24 8.12 1.04 14.01
N PHE A 25 7.46 0.51 15.03
CA PHE A 25 6.16 -0.19 14.91
C PHE A 25 5.08 0.69 14.27
N ILE A 26 5.06 1.97 14.61
CA ILE A 26 4.06 2.94 14.10
C ILE A 26 4.22 3.16 12.59
N GLU A 27 5.45 3.23 12.08
CA GLU A 27 5.70 3.50 10.67
C GLU A 27 5.33 2.27 9.81
N GLU A 28 5.63 1.06 10.30
CA GLU A 28 5.29 -0.19 9.62
C GLU A 28 3.77 -0.46 9.64
N LEU A 29 3.11 -0.28 10.80
CA LEU A 29 1.64 -0.39 10.92
C LEU A 29 0.92 0.66 10.07
N GLY A 30 1.37 1.91 10.11
CA GLY A 30 0.81 2.97 9.31
C GLY A 30 0.87 2.65 7.82
N ARG A 31 2.00 2.08 7.35
CA ARG A 31 2.14 1.68 5.96
C ARG A 31 1.18 0.54 5.58
N LEU A 32 0.97 -0.42 6.48
CA LEU A 32 0.05 -1.54 6.27
C LEU A 32 -1.41 -1.06 6.24
N ILE A 33 -1.82 -0.23 7.20
CA ILE A 33 -3.15 0.38 7.25
C ILE A 33 -3.39 1.24 6.00
N GLY A 34 -2.40 2.06 5.62
CA GLY A 34 -2.47 2.88 4.41
C GLY A 34 -2.64 2.05 3.13
N LEU A 35 -1.97 0.90 3.05
CA LEU A 35 -2.15 -0.04 1.94
C LEU A 35 -3.58 -0.59 1.88
N ILE A 36 -4.11 -1.05 3.02
CA ILE A 36 -5.48 -1.59 3.09
C ILE A 36 -6.50 -0.53 2.65
N ILE A 37 -6.37 0.69 3.16
CA ILE A 37 -7.25 1.81 2.80
C ILE A 37 -7.15 2.13 1.31
N ALA A 38 -5.93 2.18 0.76
CA ALA A 38 -5.71 2.44 -0.66
C ALA A 38 -6.38 1.37 -1.54
N ILE A 39 -6.26 0.09 -1.18
CA ILE A 39 -6.94 -1.01 -1.88
C ILE A 39 -8.46 -0.84 -1.81
N LEU A 40 -9.02 -0.62 -0.62
CA LEU A 40 -10.47 -0.51 -0.43
C LEU A 40 -11.07 0.66 -1.23
N ILE A 41 -10.46 1.84 -1.14
CA ILE A 41 -10.93 3.03 -1.87
C ILE A 41 -10.82 2.80 -3.38
N SER A 42 -9.72 2.22 -3.83
CA SER A 42 -9.50 1.97 -5.25
C SER A 42 -10.50 0.97 -5.78
N VAL A 43 -10.65 -0.21 -5.17
CA VAL A 43 -11.64 -1.21 -5.61
C VAL A 43 -13.05 -0.62 -5.64
N SER A 44 -13.43 0.13 -4.61
CA SER A 44 -14.77 0.73 -4.51
C SER A 44 -15.05 1.80 -5.57
N ASN A 45 -14.05 2.59 -5.97
CA ASN A 45 -14.25 3.76 -6.82
C ASN A 45 -13.73 3.61 -8.26
N SER A 46 -12.96 2.56 -8.57
CA SER A 46 -12.32 2.38 -9.89
C SER A 46 -13.32 2.30 -11.03
N ALA A 47 -14.43 1.57 -10.86
CA ALA A 47 -15.45 1.45 -11.90
C ALA A 47 -16.11 2.81 -12.22
N LYS A 48 -16.45 3.58 -11.18
CA LYS A 48 -17.06 4.91 -11.33
C LYS A 48 -16.12 5.90 -12.02
N LEU A 49 -14.84 5.83 -11.68
CA LEU A 49 -13.82 6.71 -12.26
C LEU A 49 -13.48 6.30 -13.70
N SER A 50 -13.51 5.00 -14.00
CA SER A 50 -13.32 4.46 -15.34
C SER A 50 -14.40 4.93 -16.31
N ILE A 51 -15.66 4.99 -15.89
CA ILE A 51 -16.75 5.49 -16.74
C ILE A 51 -16.49 6.96 -17.11
N LYS A 52 -16.16 7.80 -16.13
CA LYS A 52 -15.83 9.22 -16.35
C LYS A 52 -14.59 9.42 -17.22
N LEU A 53 -13.56 8.60 -17.04
CA LEU A 53 -12.35 8.66 -17.85
C LEU A 53 -12.62 8.27 -19.31
N ASN A 54 -13.51 7.31 -19.53
CA ASN A 54 -13.84 6.85 -20.88
C ASN A 54 -14.62 7.89 -21.70
N GLU A 55 -15.30 8.84 -21.04
CA GLU A 55 -15.93 10.00 -21.70
C GLU A 55 -14.92 10.99 -22.29
N ILE A 56 -13.73 11.09 -21.67
CA ILE A 56 -12.66 12.02 -22.10
C ILE A 56 -11.67 11.32 -23.04
N LEU A 57 -11.37 10.05 -22.75
CA LEU A 57 -10.41 9.24 -23.49
C LEU A 57 -11.08 7.90 -23.84
N PRO A 58 -11.74 7.79 -25.00
CA PRO A 58 -12.36 6.54 -25.43
C PRO A 58 -11.26 5.49 -25.57
N SER A 59 -11.29 4.54 -24.64
CA SER A 59 -10.31 3.49 -24.45
C SER A 59 -11.02 2.18 -24.17
N ASP A 60 -10.31 1.08 -24.37
CA ASP A 60 -10.83 -0.24 -24.03
C ASP A 60 -11.25 -0.27 -22.55
N GLN A 61 -12.41 -0.87 -22.28
CA GLN A 61 -13.05 -0.92 -20.96
C GLN A 61 -12.11 -1.51 -19.90
N TRP A 62 -11.30 -2.49 -20.26
CA TRP A 62 -10.27 -3.07 -19.37
C TRP A 62 -9.14 -2.09 -19.06
N MET A 63 -8.69 -1.34 -20.07
CA MET A 63 -7.62 -0.36 -19.92
C MET A 63 -8.06 0.84 -19.07
N GLY A 64 -9.30 1.30 -19.24
CA GLY A 64 -9.89 2.36 -18.41
C GLY A 64 -10.01 1.97 -16.93
N LEU A 65 -10.40 0.72 -16.66
CA LEU A 65 -10.51 0.18 -15.29
C LEU A 65 -9.13 0.08 -14.63
N PHE A 66 -8.13 -0.42 -15.35
CA PHE A 66 -6.77 -0.52 -14.85
C PHE A 66 -6.15 0.86 -14.54
N LEU A 67 -6.30 1.82 -15.46
CA LEU A 67 -5.83 3.19 -15.26
C LEU A 67 -6.50 3.85 -14.06
N SER A 68 -7.82 3.70 -13.96
CA SER A 68 -8.59 4.28 -12.86
C SER A 68 -8.17 3.72 -11.50
N PHE A 69 -7.99 2.40 -11.43
CA PHE A 69 -7.51 1.73 -10.23
C PHE A 69 -6.11 2.20 -9.86
N SER A 70 -5.17 2.19 -10.83
CA SER A 70 -3.79 2.59 -10.58
C SER A 70 -3.69 4.03 -10.09
N LEU A 71 -4.48 4.93 -10.68
CA LEU A 71 -4.48 6.35 -10.33
C LEU A 71 -5.07 6.58 -8.94
N LEU A 72 -6.22 5.96 -8.63
CA LEU A 72 -6.82 6.01 -7.29
C LEU A 72 -5.90 5.40 -6.23
N PHE A 73 -5.31 4.26 -6.54
CA PHE A 73 -4.44 3.53 -5.62
C PHE A 73 -3.21 4.35 -5.28
N THR A 74 -2.56 4.92 -6.29
CA THR A 74 -1.36 5.74 -6.09
C THR A 74 -1.69 7.01 -5.30
N ALA A 75 -2.76 7.71 -5.66
CA ALA A 75 -3.17 8.93 -4.97
C ALA A 75 -3.50 8.68 -3.49
N THR A 76 -4.29 7.64 -3.21
CA THR A 76 -4.66 7.27 -1.84
C THR A 76 -3.48 6.77 -1.03
N LEU A 77 -2.58 5.98 -1.63
CA LEU A 77 -1.36 5.50 -0.98
C LEU A 77 -0.43 6.66 -0.59
N ILE A 78 -0.26 7.64 -1.46
CA ILE A 78 0.54 8.84 -1.16
C ILE A 78 -0.09 9.63 -0.01
N GLY A 79 -1.40 9.87 -0.06
CA GLY A 79 -2.12 10.54 1.04
C GLY A 79 -1.96 9.80 2.37
N ALA A 80 -2.13 8.49 2.37
CA ALA A 80 -1.94 7.67 3.57
C ALA A 80 -0.50 7.73 4.11
N ARG A 81 0.51 7.74 3.23
CA ARG A 81 1.92 7.89 3.65
C ARG A 81 2.22 9.25 4.29
N VAL A 82 1.62 10.32 3.78
CA VAL A 82 1.78 11.65 4.38
C VAL A 82 1.13 11.67 5.76
N LEU A 83 -0.07 11.11 5.90
CA LEU A 83 -0.76 11.02 7.19
C LEU A 83 0.06 10.24 8.24
N THR A 84 0.64 9.09 7.86
CA THR A 84 1.42 8.28 8.81
C THR A 84 2.71 8.96 9.23
N LYS A 85 3.37 9.70 8.32
CA LYS A 85 4.51 10.58 8.66
C LYS A 85 4.11 11.66 9.66
N LEU A 86 2.96 12.31 9.47
CA LEU A 86 2.48 13.35 10.39
C LEU A 86 2.16 12.80 11.78
N VAL A 87 1.49 11.64 11.86
CA VAL A 87 1.22 10.95 13.13
C VAL A 87 2.52 10.58 13.84
N HIS A 88 3.51 10.09 13.10
CA HIS A 88 4.81 9.77 13.67
C HIS A 88 5.49 11.00 14.27
N ILE A 89 5.49 12.13 13.56
CA ILE A 89 6.05 13.41 14.07
C ILE A 89 5.27 13.88 15.31
N ALA A 90 3.95 13.80 15.30
CA ALA A 90 3.11 14.25 16.42
C ALA A 90 3.29 13.40 17.70
N LEU A 91 3.62 12.11 17.57
CA LEU A 91 3.89 11.22 18.69
C LEU A 91 5.33 11.27 19.20
N LEU A 92 6.26 11.82 18.41
CA LEU A 92 7.67 12.02 18.78
C LEU A 92 7.98 13.45 19.24
N SER A 93 7.02 14.37 19.12
CA SER A 93 7.02 15.70 19.75
C SER A 93 6.50 15.62 21.19
#